data_AF-A0AAX0VXJ7-F1
#
_entry.id   AF-A0AAX0VXJ7-F1
#
_cell.length_a   1.000
_cell.length_b   1.000
_cell.length_c   1.000
_cell.angle_alpha   90.00
_cell.angle_beta   90.00
_cell.angle_gamma   90.00
#
_symmetry.space_group_name_H-M   'P 1'
#
loop_
_entity.id
_entity.type
_entity.pdbx_description
1 polymer ?
#
loop_
_entity_poly.entity_id
_entity_poly.type
_entity_poly.pdbx_seq_one_letter_code
_entity_poly.pdbx_strand_id
1 'polypeptide(L)'
;MHRPTPHPLAVAIFASMLQLPAQAALNAVDQGTYTPENGGFAAWYQDTHGRVLDLCLTKAVSSRVPGAPGAPSYMCTLLPTPGVFDDTQPIVFPSNFPDEAFWFTADAAINDAARGVNLGYVSAIEAAFGGGDPLEGDQVSFARVRIRVDVPTAGTYIITHPYGVEVFDVATPGRRAINMTRDIGIGSPGNFTGALKGDIGPFLRSVNGPYTETNPSTGASEQFIGDPNLNEAVTGSPFNTNFVRIEGPNGIDLRTELFAVSGKLSTVNLPTPLLPQRSTYSRHTENGDLRAQQDVFALAPPPPATVSLTSQSPNLPLTEANKTGTWYGQSTLDPTLPATLTLSADNSLAIPTSTATTANLPLTDLVTITRAEYSLSSGQLTLVASSSDETSPPPMVARTGNGALIGSLSGDGAVKTLSTGLSPIPPAKVHVTSDNGGSDSEDVVLVP
;
A
#
# COMPACT_ATOMS: atom_id res chain seq x y z
N MET A 1 -11.27 -26.81 38.25
CA MET A 1 -11.32 -26.17 36.91
C MET A 1 -9.89 -25.96 36.44
N HIS A 2 -9.42 -26.82 35.53
CA HIS A 2 -8.10 -26.68 34.91
C HIS A 2 -8.12 -25.45 33.99
N ARG A 3 -7.25 -24.48 34.27
CA ARG A 3 -6.90 -23.45 33.29
C ARG A 3 -6.00 -24.09 32.24
N PRO A 4 -6.31 -24.01 30.94
CA PRO A 4 -5.37 -24.45 29.92
C PRO A 4 -4.17 -23.47 29.92
N THR A 5 -2.97 -24.01 30.06
CA THR A 5 -1.73 -23.31 29.76
C THR A 5 -1.64 -23.13 28.24
N PRO A 6 -1.57 -21.90 27.71
CA PRO A 6 -1.41 -21.69 26.29
C PRO A 6 -0.01 -22.14 25.83
N HIS A 7 0.05 -22.80 24.68
CA HIS A 7 1.29 -23.27 24.05
C HIS A 7 2.25 -22.10 23.75
N PRO A 8 3.58 -22.29 23.93
CA PRO A 8 4.57 -21.22 23.79
C PRO A 8 4.82 -20.73 22.35
N LEU A 9 4.07 -21.21 21.36
CA LEU A 9 4.18 -20.75 19.97
C LEU A 9 3.18 -19.65 19.59
N ALA A 10 2.14 -19.40 20.40
CA ALA A 10 1.08 -18.44 20.05
C ALA A 10 1.34 -16.99 20.56
N VAL A 11 2.42 -16.77 21.33
CA VAL A 11 2.70 -15.49 22.00
C VAL A 11 3.75 -14.65 21.25
N ALA A 12 4.43 -15.20 20.25
CA ALA A 12 5.46 -14.48 19.50
C ALA A 12 4.93 -13.53 18.39
N ILE A 13 3.61 -13.48 18.16
CA ILE A 13 3.01 -12.70 17.06
C ILE A 13 2.46 -11.33 17.53
N PHE A 14 2.28 -11.10 18.84
CA PHE A 14 1.70 -9.84 19.35
C PHE A 14 2.72 -8.74 19.68
N ALA A 15 4.01 -8.94 19.41
CA ALA A 15 5.08 -8.00 19.73
C ALA A 15 5.87 -7.48 18.51
N SER A 16 5.28 -7.51 17.31
CA SER A 16 5.81 -6.79 16.15
C SER A 16 5.08 -5.46 15.99
N MET A 17 5.68 -4.43 16.57
CA MET A 17 5.80 -3.06 16.06
C MET A 17 4.56 -2.42 15.40
N LEU A 18 4.15 -1.27 15.95
CA LEU A 18 3.46 -0.18 15.25
C LEU A 18 4.32 0.44 14.12
N GLN A 19 4.95 -0.40 13.30
CA GLN A 19 5.34 -0.03 11.95
C GLN A 19 4.06 -0.19 11.14
N LEU A 20 3.58 0.89 10.51
CA LEU A 20 2.62 0.74 9.42
C LEU A 20 3.25 -0.29 8.46
N PRO A 21 2.65 -1.48 8.28
CA PRO A 21 3.20 -2.42 7.33
C PRO A 21 3.25 -1.70 5.99
N ALA A 22 4.35 -1.82 5.25
CA ALA A 22 4.40 -1.36 3.87
C ALA A 22 3.18 -1.96 3.16
N GLN A 23 2.16 -1.16 2.86
CA GLN A 23 0.94 -1.71 2.30
C GLN A 23 1.19 -1.96 0.81
N ALA A 24 0.87 -3.17 0.36
CA ALA A 24 0.77 -3.39 -1.07
C ALA A 24 -0.42 -2.57 -1.57
N ALA A 25 -0.15 -1.53 -2.37
CA ALA A 25 -1.17 -0.55 -2.72
C ALA A 25 -0.83 0.20 -4.00
N LEU A 26 -1.88 0.64 -4.68
CA LEU A 26 -1.84 1.65 -5.73
C LEU A 26 -2.03 3.05 -5.11
N ASN A 27 -1.59 4.09 -5.82
CA ASN A 27 -1.74 5.49 -5.40
C ASN A 27 -2.94 6.16 -6.05
N ALA A 28 -3.10 5.99 -7.36
CA ALA A 28 -4.12 6.71 -8.13
C ALA A 28 -4.57 5.91 -9.36
N VAL A 29 -5.71 6.30 -9.91
CA VAL A 29 -6.28 5.77 -11.15
C VAL A 29 -6.81 6.94 -11.98
N ASP A 30 -6.80 6.77 -13.29
CA ASP A 30 -7.50 7.68 -14.20
C ASP A 30 -8.96 7.92 -13.75
N GLN A 31 -9.31 9.18 -13.52
CA GLN A 31 -10.66 9.61 -13.11
C GLN A 31 -11.58 9.86 -14.33
N GLY A 32 -11.09 9.63 -15.56
CA GLY A 32 -11.85 9.60 -16.81
C GLY A 32 -11.84 10.92 -17.59
N THR A 33 -12.94 11.24 -18.27
CA THR A 33 -13.24 10.96 -19.69
C THR A 33 -12.76 9.60 -20.24
N TYR A 34 -13.43 8.52 -19.86
CA TYR A 34 -13.18 7.21 -20.48
C TYR A 34 -13.59 7.24 -21.95
N THR A 35 -12.77 6.66 -22.81
CA THR A 35 -12.96 6.72 -24.26
C THR A 35 -13.08 5.31 -24.86
N PRO A 36 -13.72 5.15 -26.03
CA PRO A 36 -13.83 3.85 -26.70
C PRO A 36 -12.48 3.23 -27.07
N GLU A 37 -11.42 4.04 -27.26
CA GLU A 37 -10.08 3.54 -27.57
C GLU A 37 -9.53 2.61 -26.48
N ASN A 38 -9.88 2.86 -25.22
CA ASN A 38 -9.52 2.01 -24.08
C ASN A 38 -10.70 1.14 -23.62
N GLY A 39 -11.71 0.93 -24.46
CA GLY A 39 -12.89 0.12 -24.13
C GLY A 39 -13.78 0.69 -23.03
N GLY A 40 -13.69 2.00 -22.73
CA GLY A 40 -14.40 2.61 -21.61
C GLY A 40 -13.79 2.34 -20.23
N PHE A 41 -12.58 1.77 -20.18
CA PHE A 41 -11.82 1.57 -18.94
C PHE A 41 -10.97 2.80 -18.57
N ALA A 42 -10.50 2.83 -17.31
CA ALA A 42 -9.45 3.77 -16.88
C ALA A 42 -8.22 3.64 -17.79
N ALA A 43 -7.69 4.76 -18.28
CA ALA A 43 -6.51 4.70 -19.15
C ALA A 43 -5.28 4.15 -18.41
N TRP A 44 -5.13 4.47 -17.12
CA TRP A 44 -3.94 4.13 -16.34
C TRP A 44 -4.20 3.89 -14.85
N TYR A 45 -3.27 3.19 -14.21
CA TYR A 45 -3.09 3.13 -12.76
C TYR A 45 -1.68 3.58 -12.37
N GLN A 46 -1.57 4.32 -11.26
CA GLN A 46 -0.30 4.74 -10.65
C GLN A 46 -0.07 3.98 -9.35
N ASP A 47 1.13 3.45 -9.15
CA ASP A 47 1.54 2.85 -7.88
C ASP A 47 2.08 3.86 -6.85
N THR A 48 2.28 3.43 -5.60
CA THR A 48 2.83 4.28 -4.52
C THR A 48 4.28 4.72 -4.74
N HIS A 49 4.99 4.12 -5.69
CA HIS A 49 6.32 4.55 -6.14
C HIS A 49 6.25 5.49 -7.35
N GLY A 50 5.05 5.91 -7.77
CA GLY A 50 4.80 6.88 -8.82
C GLY A 50 4.85 6.31 -10.24
N ARG A 51 5.04 5.00 -10.41
CA ARG A 51 5.02 4.36 -11.75
C ARG A 51 3.59 4.29 -12.23
N VAL A 52 3.41 4.62 -13.50
CA VAL A 52 2.10 4.67 -14.15
C VAL A 52 2.09 3.67 -15.28
N LEU A 53 1.09 2.80 -15.29
CA LEU A 53 0.88 1.81 -16.34
C LEU A 53 -0.42 2.09 -17.08
N ASP A 54 -0.35 2.10 -18.41
CA ASP A 54 -1.52 2.17 -19.27
C ASP A 54 -2.22 0.80 -19.34
N LEU A 55 -3.53 0.79 -19.62
CA LEU A 55 -4.21 -0.44 -20.02
C LEU A 55 -3.52 -0.98 -21.28
N CYS A 56 -2.96 -2.19 -21.19
CA CYS A 56 -2.07 -2.71 -22.21
C CYS A 56 -2.87 -3.21 -23.43
N LEU A 57 -3.18 -2.29 -24.36
CA LEU A 57 -3.92 -2.55 -25.60
C LEU A 57 -3.04 -2.30 -26.84
N THR A 58 -1.83 -2.89 -26.86
CA THR A 58 -0.89 -2.78 -27.98
C THR A 58 -0.46 -4.15 -28.50
N LYS A 59 -0.21 -4.20 -29.80
CA LYS A 59 0.33 -5.36 -30.52
C LYS A 59 1.85 -5.33 -30.68
N ALA A 60 2.55 -4.47 -29.93
CA ALA A 60 4.00 -4.54 -29.82
C ALA A 60 4.43 -5.95 -29.41
N VAL A 61 5.47 -6.47 -30.04
CA VAL A 61 5.99 -7.82 -29.80
C VAL A 61 7.38 -7.74 -29.23
N SER A 62 7.75 -8.73 -28.45
CA SER A 62 9.11 -8.89 -27.92
C SER A 62 10.11 -9.04 -29.07
N SER A 63 11.12 -8.17 -29.11
CA SER A 63 12.29 -8.35 -29.98
C SER A 63 13.25 -9.44 -29.47
N ARG A 64 13.04 -9.93 -28.25
CA ARG A 64 13.89 -10.94 -27.57
C ARG A 64 13.37 -12.35 -27.77
N VAL A 65 12.05 -12.52 -27.85
CA VAL A 65 11.41 -13.83 -28.00
C VAL A 65 10.65 -13.87 -29.33
N PRO A 66 11.02 -14.76 -30.27
CA PRO A 66 10.26 -14.92 -31.50
C PRO A 66 8.87 -15.48 -31.19
N GLY A 67 7.84 -14.90 -31.81
CA GLY A 67 6.50 -15.48 -31.78
C GLY A 67 6.41 -16.80 -32.55
N ALA A 68 5.32 -17.54 -32.36
CA ALA A 68 4.96 -18.72 -33.14
C ALA A 68 3.77 -18.41 -34.06
N PRO A 69 3.53 -19.22 -35.12
CA PRO A 69 2.33 -19.07 -35.95
C PRO A 69 1.06 -19.15 -35.10
N GLY A 70 0.24 -18.10 -35.12
CA GLY A 70 -0.98 -17.99 -34.30
C GLY A 70 -0.73 -17.72 -32.81
N ALA A 71 0.50 -17.43 -32.40
CA ALA A 71 0.85 -17.01 -31.05
C ALA A 71 2.00 -15.99 -31.10
N PRO A 72 1.71 -14.73 -31.48
CA PRO A 72 2.71 -13.65 -31.44
C PRO A 72 3.23 -13.43 -30.02
N SER A 73 4.50 -13.04 -29.88
CA SER A 73 5.13 -12.73 -28.60
C SER A 73 4.75 -11.33 -28.11
N TYR A 74 3.45 -11.06 -27.95
CA TYR A 74 2.96 -9.75 -27.55
C TYR A 74 3.54 -9.30 -26.21
N MET A 75 3.79 -8.00 -26.08
CA MET A 75 4.20 -7.38 -24.82
C MET A 75 3.01 -7.15 -23.86
N CYS A 76 1.78 -7.19 -24.39
CA CYS A 76 0.53 -7.21 -23.64
C CYS A 76 -0.08 -8.61 -23.65
N THR A 77 -0.76 -8.98 -22.57
CA THR A 77 -1.56 -10.20 -22.50
C THR A 77 -2.87 -10.00 -23.27
N LEU A 78 -2.85 -10.26 -24.58
CA LEU A 78 -4.01 -10.18 -25.47
C LEU A 78 -4.46 -11.60 -25.84
N LEU A 79 -5.46 -12.13 -25.14
CA LEU A 79 -5.93 -13.51 -25.34
C LEU A 79 -6.98 -13.56 -26.46
N PRO A 80 -6.75 -14.31 -27.57
CA PRO A 80 -7.71 -14.43 -28.66
C PRO A 80 -8.84 -15.40 -28.27
N THR A 81 -9.92 -14.86 -27.70
CA THR A 81 -11.13 -15.61 -27.37
C THR A 81 -11.98 -15.82 -28.64
N PRO A 82 -12.24 -17.07 -29.09
CA PRO A 82 -12.94 -17.33 -30.34
C PRO A 82 -14.33 -16.68 -30.39
N GLY A 83 -14.57 -15.85 -31.41
CA GLY A 83 -15.83 -15.12 -31.58
C GLY A 83 -15.93 -13.82 -30.79
N VAL A 84 -14.95 -13.50 -29.95
CA VAL A 84 -14.88 -12.28 -29.13
C VAL A 84 -13.72 -11.38 -29.57
N PHE A 85 -12.51 -11.93 -29.66
CA PHE A 85 -11.31 -11.19 -30.06
C PHE A 85 -10.45 -11.97 -31.05
N ASP A 86 -10.23 -11.37 -32.21
CA ASP A 86 -9.29 -11.81 -33.25
C ASP A 86 -8.06 -10.87 -33.21
N ASP A 87 -6.93 -11.42 -32.77
CA ASP A 87 -5.66 -10.71 -32.62
C ASP A 87 -5.01 -10.38 -33.97
N THR A 88 -5.57 -10.82 -35.10
CA THR A 88 -5.17 -10.40 -36.45
C THR A 88 -5.88 -9.12 -36.90
N GLN A 89 -7.00 -8.75 -36.28
CA GLN A 89 -7.80 -7.57 -36.60
C GLN A 89 -7.52 -6.40 -35.64
N PRO A 90 -7.74 -5.12 -36.03
CA PRO A 90 -7.55 -3.98 -35.11
C PRO A 90 -8.34 -4.13 -33.80
N ILE A 91 -7.76 -3.68 -32.68
CA ILE A 91 -8.47 -3.65 -31.39
C ILE A 91 -9.47 -2.50 -31.44
N VAL A 92 -10.76 -2.80 -31.41
CA VAL A 92 -11.85 -1.82 -31.54
C VAL A 92 -12.99 -2.22 -30.62
N PHE A 93 -13.32 -1.38 -29.65
CA PHE A 93 -14.46 -1.58 -28.76
C PHE A 93 -15.78 -1.09 -29.40
N PRO A 94 -16.92 -1.79 -29.20
CA PRO A 94 -17.09 -3.08 -28.53
C PRO A 94 -16.94 -4.29 -29.45
N SER A 95 -16.57 -4.13 -30.73
CA SER A 95 -16.64 -5.20 -31.72
C SER A 95 -15.52 -6.24 -31.62
N ASN A 96 -14.27 -5.85 -31.83
CA ASN A 96 -13.10 -6.73 -31.75
C ASN A 96 -12.21 -6.27 -30.60
N PHE A 97 -12.58 -6.64 -29.38
CA PHE A 97 -11.91 -6.20 -28.16
C PHE A 97 -11.73 -7.41 -27.22
N PRO A 98 -10.59 -7.55 -26.53
CA PRO A 98 -10.39 -8.69 -25.62
C PRO A 98 -11.36 -8.60 -24.43
N ASP A 99 -11.93 -9.74 -24.04
CA ASP A 99 -12.81 -9.87 -22.87
C ASP A 99 -12.08 -9.60 -21.54
N GLU A 100 -10.76 -9.81 -21.52
CA GLU A 100 -9.87 -9.43 -20.44
C GLU A 100 -8.68 -8.62 -20.98
N ALA A 101 -8.32 -7.54 -20.30
CA ALA A 101 -7.11 -6.77 -20.56
C ALA A 101 -6.43 -6.40 -19.23
N PHE A 102 -5.17 -5.96 -19.28
CA PHE A 102 -4.38 -5.81 -18.06
C PHE A 102 -3.59 -4.51 -18.07
N TRP A 103 -3.60 -3.79 -16.94
CA TRP A 103 -2.62 -2.72 -16.69
C TRP A 103 -1.30 -3.32 -16.20
N PHE A 104 -1.37 -4.43 -15.47
CA PHE A 104 -0.23 -5.11 -14.89
C PHE A 104 -0.49 -6.62 -14.81
N THR A 105 0.50 -7.43 -15.15
CA THR A 105 0.57 -8.83 -14.73
C THR A 105 1.98 -9.18 -14.25
N ALA A 106 2.06 -10.07 -13.26
CA ALA A 106 3.27 -10.77 -12.89
C ALA A 106 2.92 -12.21 -12.52
N ASP A 107 3.36 -13.14 -13.36
CA ASP A 107 3.08 -14.57 -13.28
C ASP A 107 4.35 -15.32 -12.86
N ALA A 108 4.24 -16.26 -11.92
CA ALA A 108 5.34 -17.13 -11.52
C ALA A 108 4.88 -18.58 -11.39
N ALA A 109 5.82 -19.51 -11.57
CA ALA A 109 5.54 -20.92 -11.43
C ALA A 109 6.69 -21.66 -10.73
N ILE A 110 6.33 -22.70 -9.97
CA ILE A 110 7.25 -23.69 -9.42
C ILE A 110 6.73 -25.07 -9.85
N ASN A 111 7.51 -25.79 -10.65
CA ASN A 111 7.22 -27.18 -11.00
C ASN A 111 8.32 -28.08 -10.43
N ASP A 112 7.97 -28.83 -9.40
CA ASP A 112 8.83 -29.84 -8.78
C ASP A 112 8.09 -31.18 -8.73
N ALA A 113 8.24 -31.95 -9.82
CA ALA A 113 7.66 -33.28 -9.92
C ALA A 113 8.20 -34.26 -8.88
N ALA A 114 9.44 -34.09 -8.38
CA ALA A 114 10.04 -34.99 -7.40
C ALA A 114 9.37 -34.85 -6.02
N ARG A 115 8.95 -33.63 -5.68
CA ARG A 115 8.17 -33.33 -4.46
C ARG A 115 6.67 -33.30 -4.71
N GLY A 116 6.20 -33.54 -5.94
CA GLY A 116 4.79 -33.52 -6.30
C GLY A 116 4.13 -32.13 -6.15
N VAL A 117 4.92 -31.06 -6.32
CA VAL A 117 4.45 -29.67 -6.22
C VAL A 117 4.38 -29.03 -7.59
N ASN A 118 3.23 -28.46 -7.93
CA ASN A 118 3.05 -27.63 -9.11
C ASN A 118 2.27 -26.39 -8.72
N LEU A 119 2.97 -25.26 -8.55
CA LEU A 119 2.44 -23.97 -8.13
C LEU A 119 2.38 -23.02 -9.32
N GLY A 120 1.23 -22.39 -9.52
CA GLY A 120 1.07 -21.18 -10.33
C GLY A 120 0.62 -20.02 -9.46
N TYR A 121 1.29 -18.88 -9.61
CA TYR A 121 0.99 -17.60 -8.98
C TYR A 121 0.72 -16.55 -10.05
N VAL A 122 -0.33 -15.76 -9.86
CA VAL A 122 -0.65 -14.60 -10.67
C VAL A 122 -0.91 -13.41 -9.75
N SER A 123 -0.30 -12.27 -10.07
CA SER A 123 -0.73 -10.97 -9.59
C SER A 123 -1.07 -10.07 -10.76
N ALA A 124 -2.18 -9.33 -10.69
CA ALA A 124 -2.61 -8.48 -11.78
C ALA A 124 -3.43 -7.27 -11.33
N ILE A 125 -3.42 -6.23 -12.17
CA ILE A 125 -4.49 -5.22 -12.21
C ILE A 125 -5.22 -5.43 -13.54
N GLU A 126 -6.47 -5.86 -13.44
CA GLU A 126 -7.20 -6.50 -14.53
C GLU A 126 -8.46 -5.71 -14.88
N ALA A 127 -8.69 -5.57 -16.18
CA ALA A 127 -9.90 -5.04 -16.81
C ALA A 127 -10.71 -6.22 -17.32
N ALA A 128 -11.99 -6.27 -16.97
CA ALA A 128 -12.91 -7.30 -17.45
C ALA A 128 -14.32 -6.72 -17.62
N PHE A 129 -15.22 -7.52 -18.19
CA PHE A 129 -16.64 -7.19 -18.29
C PHE A 129 -17.45 -8.06 -17.34
N GLY A 130 -18.33 -7.45 -16.55
CA GLY A 130 -19.17 -8.17 -15.58
C GLY A 130 -20.08 -9.24 -16.22
N GLY A 131 -20.50 -9.02 -17.47
CA GLY A 131 -21.24 -9.99 -18.28
C GLY A 131 -20.38 -11.04 -19.02
N GLY A 132 -19.05 -10.91 -19.00
CA GLY A 132 -18.10 -11.80 -19.68
C GLY A 132 -17.68 -11.33 -21.07
N ASP A 133 -18.61 -10.83 -21.90
CA ASP A 133 -18.29 -10.31 -23.23
C ASP A 133 -18.09 -8.78 -23.20
N PRO A 134 -17.27 -8.21 -24.12
CA PRO A 134 -17.12 -6.76 -24.27
C PRO A 134 -18.46 -6.05 -24.51
N LEU A 135 -18.95 -5.38 -23.48
CA LEU A 135 -20.20 -4.64 -23.52
C LEU A 135 -20.06 -3.30 -22.81
N GLU A 136 -20.57 -2.25 -23.43
CA GLU A 136 -20.58 -0.92 -22.82
C GLU A 136 -21.47 -0.92 -21.58
N GLY A 137 -20.93 -0.41 -20.46
CA GLY A 137 -21.63 -0.40 -19.19
C GLY A 137 -21.35 -1.61 -18.30
N ASP A 138 -20.51 -2.57 -18.75
CA ASP A 138 -20.12 -3.75 -17.97
C ASP A 138 -18.67 -3.69 -17.46
N GLN A 139 -17.93 -2.60 -17.73
CA GLN A 139 -16.52 -2.47 -17.39
C GLN A 139 -16.27 -2.53 -15.89
N VAL A 140 -15.48 -3.50 -15.44
CA VAL A 140 -14.98 -3.61 -14.07
C VAL A 140 -13.46 -3.69 -14.04
N SER A 141 -12.86 -3.22 -12.95
CA SER A 141 -11.45 -3.45 -12.67
C SER A 141 -11.24 -3.93 -11.25
N PHE A 142 -10.16 -4.67 -11.04
CA PHE A 142 -9.81 -5.20 -9.73
C PHE A 142 -8.33 -5.56 -9.66
N ALA A 143 -7.83 -5.61 -8.42
CA ALA A 143 -6.54 -6.19 -8.10
C ALA A 143 -6.72 -7.69 -7.84
N ARG A 144 -5.93 -8.53 -8.51
CA ARG A 144 -6.01 -9.99 -8.41
C ARG A 144 -4.74 -10.56 -7.81
N VAL A 145 -4.91 -11.48 -6.87
CA VAL A 145 -3.95 -12.52 -6.54
C VAL A 145 -4.60 -13.87 -6.79
N ARG A 146 -3.94 -14.75 -7.54
CA ARG A 146 -4.40 -16.13 -7.77
C ARG A 146 -3.29 -17.11 -7.51
N ILE A 147 -3.59 -18.13 -6.71
CA ILE A 147 -2.66 -19.20 -6.34
C ILE A 147 -3.33 -20.54 -6.59
N ARG A 148 -2.72 -21.36 -7.45
CA ARG A 148 -3.16 -22.73 -7.75
C ARG A 148 -2.01 -23.68 -7.51
N VAL A 149 -2.20 -24.65 -6.63
CA VAL A 149 -1.13 -25.60 -6.27
C VAL A 149 -1.64 -27.03 -6.26
N ASP A 150 -0.89 -27.89 -6.94
CA ASP A 150 -0.95 -29.34 -6.71
C ASP A 150 0.02 -29.67 -5.57
N VAL A 151 -0.43 -30.40 -4.54
CA VAL A 151 0.42 -30.81 -3.40
C VAL A 151 0.24 -32.28 -3.05
N PRO A 152 1.29 -32.99 -2.55
CA PRO A 152 1.26 -34.44 -2.38
C PRO A 152 0.70 -34.93 -1.04
N THR A 153 0.55 -34.06 -0.04
CA THR A 153 0.27 -34.46 1.34
C THR A 153 -0.67 -33.46 2.02
N ALA A 154 -1.55 -33.96 2.88
CA ALA A 154 -2.38 -33.10 3.71
C ALA A 154 -1.53 -32.35 4.75
N GLY A 155 -1.96 -31.16 5.15
CA GLY A 155 -1.34 -30.35 6.19
C GLY A 155 -1.28 -28.88 5.84
N THR A 156 -0.56 -28.11 6.66
CA THR A 156 -0.45 -26.67 6.52
C THR A 156 0.64 -26.27 5.54
N TYR A 157 0.28 -25.42 4.57
CA TYR A 157 1.19 -24.81 3.61
C TYR A 157 1.23 -23.30 3.81
N ILE A 158 2.41 -22.70 3.75
CA ILE A 158 2.62 -21.26 3.78
C ILE A 158 3.16 -20.84 2.43
N ILE A 159 2.50 -19.88 1.79
CA ILE A 159 2.92 -19.33 0.50
C ILE A 159 3.25 -17.85 0.68
N THR A 160 4.54 -17.54 0.63
CA THR A 160 5.04 -16.16 0.63
C THR A 160 5.19 -15.70 -0.81
N HIS A 161 4.62 -14.55 -1.14
CA HIS A 161 4.66 -13.97 -2.47
C HIS A 161 4.98 -12.46 -2.39
N PRO A 162 5.15 -11.77 -3.53
CA PRO A 162 5.59 -10.37 -3.52
C PRO A 162 4.71 -9.37 -2.79
N TYR A 163 3.45 -9.75 -2.54
CA TYR A 163 2.44 -8.87 -1.96
C TYR A 163 1.84 -9.41 -0.66
N GLY A 164 2.38 -10.49 -0.09
CA GLY A 164 1.85 -11.02 1.16
C GLY A 164 2.27 -12.45 1.47
N VAL A 165 1.59 -13.01 2.47
CA VAL A 165 1.76 -14.39 2.93
C VAL A 165 0.38 -15.00 3.08
N GLU A 166 0.18 -16.15 2.46
CA GLU A 166 -1.05 -16.93 2.54
C GLU A 166 -0.79 -18.24 3.30
N VAL A 167 -1.71 -18.62 4.18
CA VAL A 167 -1.61 -19.87 4.94
C VAL A 167 -2.82 -20.75 4.60
N PHE A 168 -2.56 -21.96 4.11
CA PHE A 168 -3.59 -22.91 3.70
C PHE A 168 -3.52 -24.17 4.55
N ASP A 169 -4.66 -24.62 5.06
CA ASP A 169 -4.80 -25.95 5.65
C ASP A 169 -5.42 -26.91 4.63
N VAL A 170 -4.62 -27.87 4.15
CA VAL A 170 -5.02 -28.80 3.08
C VAL A 170 -5.45 -30.12 3.70
N ALA A 171 -6.75 -30.39 3.70
CA ALA A 171 -7.30 -31.67 4.16
C ALA A 171 -7.14 -32.81 3.13
N THR A 172 -7.31 -32.49 1.85
CA THR A 172 -7.24 -33.46 0.74
C THR A 172 -6.15 -33.04 -0.25
N PRO A 173 -5.02 -33.78 -0.33
CA PRO A 173 -3.97 -33.46 -1.29
C PRO A 173 -4.37 -33.85 -2.72
N GLY A 174 -3.55 -33.43 -3.68
CA GLY A 174 -3.70 -33.73 -5.09
C GLY A 174 -3.73 -32.47 -5.94
N ARG A 175 -4.30 -32.60 -7.15
CA ARG A 175 -4.36 -31.53 -8.14
C ARG A 175 -5.26 -30.39 -7.65
N ARG A 176 -4.77 -29.16 -7.70
CA ARG A 176 -5.46 -27.93 -7.25
C ARG A 176 -6.01 -28.04 -5.84
N ALA A 177 -5.32 -28.77 -4.97
CA ALA A 177 -5.65 -28.85 -3.55
C ALA A 177 -5.57 -27.47 -2.87
N ILE A 178 -4.75 -26.56 -3.41
CA ILE A 178 -4.86 -25.12 -3.16
C ILE A 178 -5.39 -24.46 -4.44
N ASN A 179 -6.48 -23.71 -4.33
CA ASN A 179 -7.10 -22.98 -5.45
C ASN A 179 -7.74 -21.70 -4.91
N MET A 180 -6.92 -20.67 -4.74
CA MET A 180 -7.33 -19.37 -4.23
C MET A 180 -7.33 -18.35 -5.35
N THR A 181 -8.41 -17.57 -5.44
CA THR A 181 -8.46 -16.32 -6.20
C THR A 181 -8.98 -15.26 -5.24
N ARG A 182 -8.25 -14.16 -5.11
CA ARG A 182 -8.64 -12.96 -4.40
C ARG A 182 -8.68 -11.82 -5.39
N ASP A 183 -9.90 -11.38 -5.71
CA ASP A 183 -10.16 -10.21 -6.53
C ASP A 183 -10.70 -9.10 -5.61
N ILE A 184 -9.94 -8.02 -5.44
CA ILE A 184 -10.32 -6.89 -4.60
C ILE A 184 -10.63 -5.70 -5.49
N GLY A 185 -11.75 -5.05 -5.20
CA GLY A 185 -12.10 -3.78 -5.81
C GLY A 185 -13.12 -3.87 -6.95
N ILE A 186 -13.72 -5.04 -7.18
CA ILE A 186 -14.87 -5.16 -8.10
C ILE A 186 -15.99 -4.25 -7.60
N GLY A 187 -16.14 -3.10 -8.25
CA GLY A 187 -17.16 -2.10 -7.97
C GLY A 187 -18.33 -2.19 -8.93
N SER A 188 -19.26 -1.23 -8.82
CA SER A 188 -20.24 -1.00 -9.89
C SER A 188 -19.51 -0.72 -11.22
N PRO A 189 -20.08 -1.11 -12.36
CA PRO A 189 -19.45 -0.85 -13.65
C PRO A 189 -19.06 0.63 -13.84
N GLY A 190 -17.89 0.86 -14.43
CA GLY A 190 -17.30 2.19 -14.61
C GLY A 190 -16.64 2.80 -13.37
N ASN A 191 -16.70 2.14 -12.20
CA ASN A 191 -15.96 2.56 -11.01
C ASN A 191 -14.63 1.82 -10.88
N PHE A 192 -13.54 2.46 -11.31
CA PHE A 192 -12.20 1.89 -11.29
C PHE A 192 -11.40 2.19 -10.01
N THR A 193 -11.96 2.94 -9.06
CA THR A 193 -11.29 3.26 -7.79
C THR A 193 -11.22 2.08 -6.83
N GLY A 194 -12.02 1.04 -7.05
CA GLY A 194 -12.06 -0.14 -6.17
C GLY A 194 -10.72 -0.87 -6.12
N ALA A 195 -10.01 -0.98 -7.25
CA ALA A 195 -8.68 -1.61 -7.32
C ALA A 195 -7.62 -0.92 -6.43
N LEU A 196 -7.80 0.36 -6.09
CA LEU A 196 -6.92 1.08 -5.15
C LEU A 196 -6.96 0.52 -3.72
N LYS A 197 -8.00 -0.25 -3.39
CA LYS A 197 -8.15 -0.93 -2.09
C LYS A 197 -7.54 -2.33 -2.10
N GLY A 198 -7.02 -2.77 -3.25
CA GLY A 198 -6.37 -4.05 -3.43
C GLY A 198 -4.96 -4.09 -2.85
N ASP A 199 -4.43 -5.29 -2.76
CA ASP A 199 -3.12 -5.62 -2.24
C ASP A 199 -2.08 -5.82 -3.35
N ILE A 200 -2.18 -5.04 -4.44
CA ILE A 200 -1.22 -5.05 -5.54
C ILE A 200 -0.59 -3.66 -5.64
N GLY A 201 0.74 -3.63 -5.66
CA GLY A 201 1.52 -2.40 -5.74
C GLY A 201 2.60 -2.35 -4.64
N PRO A 202 3.72 -1.64 -4.83
CA PRO A 202 4.24 -1.14 -6.10
C PRO A 202 4.34 -2.23 -7.17
N PHE A 203 4.30 -1.84 -8.45
CA PHE A 203 4.35 -2.81 -9.53
C PHE A 203 5.70 -3.54 -9.53
N LEU A 204 5.66 -4.86 -9.62
CA LEU A 204 6.88 -5.62 -9.91
C LEU A 204 7.35 -5.27 -11.31
N ARG A 205 8.67 -5.17 -11.46
CA ARG A 205 9.31 -4.95 -12.76
C ARG A 205 10.48 -5.89 -12.92
N SER A 206 10.79 -6.24 -14.17
CA SER A 206 12.02 -6.96 -14.48
C SER A 206 13.23 -6.15 -14.04
N VAL A 207 14.26 -6.83 -13.51
CA VAL A 207 15.55 -6.21 -13.20
C VAL A 207 16.32 -5.79 -14.46
N ASN A 208 15.95 -6.32 -15.63
CA ASN A 208 16.57 -6.04 -16.92
C ASN A 208 15.82 -4.96 -17.72
N GLY A 209 14.59 -4.62 -17.31
CA GLY A 209 13.76 -3.60 -17.94
C GLY A 209 14.13 -2.16 -17.54
N PRO A 210 13.43 -1.15 -18.08
CA PRO A 210 12.30 -1.29 -19.00
C PRO A 210 12.72 -1.73 -20.40
N TYR A 211 11.80 -2.38 -21.12
CA TYR A 211 11.99 -2.77 -22.51
C TYR A 211 11.31 -1.80 -23.46
N THR A 212 11.94 -1.53 -24.60
CA THR A 212 11.36 -0.70 -25.66
C THR A 212 11.01 -1.57 -26.85
N GLU A 213 9.77 -1.48 -27.32
CA GLU A 213 9.30 -2.20 -28.51
C GLU A 213 8.52 -1.28 -29.44
N THR A 214 8.52 -1.63 -30.73
CA THR A 214 7.75 -0.89 -31.73
C THR A 214 6.39 -1.54 -31.92
N ASN A 215 5.33 -0.74 -31.78
CA ASN A 215 4.00 -1.15 -32.16
C ASN A 215 3.94 -1.30 -33.70
N PRO A 216 3.69 -2.50 -34.24
CA PRO A 216 3.74 -2.74 -35.68
C PRO A 216 2.63 -2.02 -36.45
N SER A 217 1.52 -1.64 -35.80
CA SER A 217 0.39 -0.97 -36.43
C SER A 217 0.55 0.55 -36.48
N THR A 218 1.18 1.16 -35.48
CA THR A 218 1.31 2.63 -35.37
C THR A 218 2.73 3.14 -35.61
N GLY A 219 3.74 2.26 -35.56
CA GLY A 219 5.15 2.64 -35.56
C GLY A 219 5.62 3.33 -34.27
N ALA A 220 4.76 3.42 -33.26
CA ALA A 220 5.10 4.05 -31.99
C ALA A 220 6.14 3.21 -31.22
N SER A 221 7.12 3.88 -30.64
CA SER A 221 8.07 3.29 -29.70
C SER A 221 7.43 3.29 -28.30
N GLU A 222 7.15 2.12 -27.76
CA GLU A 222 6.46 1.92 -26.49
C GLU A 222 7.40 1.28 -25.47
N GLN A 223 7.22 1.60 -24.19
CA GLN A 223 8.05 1.04 -23.11
C GLN A 223 7.24 0.15 -22.17
N PHE A 224 7.88 -0.88 -21.63
CA PHE A 224 7.26 -1.89 -20.78
C PHE A 224 8.13 -2.16 -19.55
N ILE A 225 7.50 -2.41 -18.40
CA ILE A 225 8.20 -2.73 -17.14
C ILE A 225 8.80 -4.15 -17.11
N GLY A 226 8.44 -4.99 -18.07
CA GLY A 226 8.86 -6.37 -18.22
C GLY A 226 8.47 -6.90 -19.59
N ASP A 227 8.82 -8.16 -19.85
CA ASP A 227 8.44 -8.90 -21.04
C ASP A 227 7.73 -10.18 -20.61
N PRO A 228 6.42 -10.34 -20.89
CA PRO A 228 5.68 -11.53 -20.45
C PRO A 228 6.12 -12.82 -21.16
N ASN A 229 6.98 -12.71 -22.18
CA ASN A 229 7.52 -13.86 -22.90
C ASN A 229 8.82 -14.40 -22.28
N LEU A 230 9.34 -13.73 -21.24
CA LEU A 230 10.55 -14.11 -20.52
C LEU A 230 10.23 -14.38 -19.05
N ASN A 231 10.91 -15.35 -18.45
CA ASN A 231 10.92 -15.56 -17.00
C ASN A 231 12.18 -14.92 -16.42
N GLU A 232 12.02 -13.78 -15.75
CA GLU A 232 13.15 -12.97 -15.27
C GLU A 232 13.03 -12.64 -13.78
N ALA A 233 14.16 -12.37 -13.15
CA ALA A 233 14.17 -11.83 -11.79
C ALA A 233 13.46 -10.47 -11.75
N VAL A 234 12.76 -10.20 -10.65
CA VAL A 234 12.01 -8.95 -10.45
C VAL A 234 12.48 -8.15 -9.25
N THR A 235 12.07 -6.89 -9.24
CA THR A 235 12.15 -6.00 -8.07
C THR A 235 10.86 -5.21 -7.93
N GLY A 236 10.63 -4.59 -6.78
CA GLY A 236 9.49 -3.71 -6.52
C GLY A 236 8.53 -4.19 -5.45
N SER A 237 8.71 -5.39 -4.89
CA SER A 237 7.88 -5.87 -3.76
C SER A 237 7.96 -4.88 -2.58
N PRO A 238 6.81 -4.47 -1.99
CA PRO A 238 6.77 -3.62 -0.80
C PRO A 238 7.33 -4.32 0.45
N PHE A 239 7.39 -5.65 0.45
CA PHE A 239 7.87 -6.47 1.57
C PHE A 239 9.28 -7.01 1.36
N ASN A 240 9.97 -6.57 0.30
CA ASN A 240 11.25 -7.13 -0.13
C ASN A 240 11.18 -8.65 -0.41
N THR A 241 10.00 -9.16 -0.79
CA THR A 241 9.76 -10.56 -1.17
C THR A 241 9.66 -10.68 -2.69
N ASN A 242 10.75 -10.38 -3.42
CA ASN A 242 10.78 -10.47 -4.89
C ASN A 242 10.81 -11.92 -5.42
N PHE A 243 9.99 -12.81 -4.84
CA PHE A 243 9.96 -14.24 -5.07
C PHE A 243 8.58 -14.81 -4.68
N VAL A 244 8.28 -16.01 -5.17
CA VAL A 244 7.23 -16.87 -4.63
C VAL A 244 7.89 -18.07 -3.95
N ARG A 245 7.48 -18.38 -2.72
CA ARG A 245 7.98 -19.51 -1.92
C ARG A 245 6.82 -20.29 -1.33
N ILE A 246 6.86 -21.61 -1.41
CA ILE A 246 5.94 -22.52 -0.73
C ILE A 246 6.70 -23.34 0.31
N GLU A 247 6.21 -23.29 1.54
CA GLU A 247 6.63 -24.12 2.66
C GLU A 247 5.50 -25.07 3.04
N GLY A 248 5.80 -26.29 3.47
CA GLY A 248 4.77 -27.26 3.84
C GLY A 248 5.28 -28.53 4.51
N PRO A 249 4.39 -29.53 4.68
CA PRO A 249 4.71 -30.82 5.32
C PRO A 249 5.91 -31.52 4.68
N ASN A 250 6.54 -32.41 5.44
CA ASN A 250 7.71 -33.21 5.01
C ASN A 250 8.93 -32.37 4.55
N GLY A 251 9.02 -31.11 4.99
CA GLY A 251 10.13 -30.22 4.65
C GLY A 251 10.05 -29.67 3.23
N ILE A 252 8.85 -29.54 2.65
CA ILE A 252 8.66 -28.77 1.42
C ILE A 252 9.10 -27.34 1.70
N ASP A 253 10.06 -26.87 0.91
CA ASP A 253 10.54 -25.50 0.86
C ASP A 253 11.07 -25.25 -0.55
N LEU A 254 10.23 -24.65 -1.39
CA LEU A 254 10.53 -24.37 -2.80
C LEU A 254 10.32 -22.89 -3.08
N ARG A 255 11.19 -22.31 -3.91
CA ARG A 255 11.15 -20.89 -4.25
C ARG A 255 11.49 -20.66 -5.71
N THR A 256 10.84 -19.67 -6.32
CA THR A 256 11.24 -19.07 -7.59
C THR A 256 11.35 -17.55 -7.42
N GLU A 257 12.35 -16.96 -8.07
CA GLU A 257 12.51 -15.50 -8.19
C GLU A 257 12.12 -15.01 -9.58
N LEU A 258 11.74 -15.92 -10.47
CA LEU A 258 11.47 -15.64 -11.88
C LEU A 258 9.98 -15.39 -12.10
N PHE A 259 9.68 -14.32 -12.81
CA PHE A 259 8.33 -13.92 -13.19
C PHE A 259 8.28 -13.56 -14.68
N ALA A 260 7.16 -13.85 -15.31
CA ALA A 260 6.74 -13.22 -16.56
C ALA A 260 5.93 -11.97 -16.21
N VAL A 261 6.39 -10.79 -16.65
CA VAL A 261 5.80 -9.50 -16.24
C VAL A 261 5.33 -8.73 -17.47
N SER A 262 4.07 -8.28 -17.46
CA SER A 262 3.53 -7.35 -18.45
C SER A 262 3.09 -6.04 -17.79
N GLY A 263 3.24 -4.94 -18.52
CA GLY A 263 2.77 -3.62 -18.13
C GLY A 263 3.38 -2.55 -19.02
N LYS A 264 2.54 -1.81 -19.76
CA LYS A 264 2.97 -0.71 -20.62
C LYS A 264 3.16 0.55 -19.79
N LEU A 265 4.34 1.14 -19.84
CA LEU A 265 4.63 2.40 -19.17
C LEU A 265 3.83 3.54 -19.82
N SER A 266 3.10 4.29 -19.00
CA SER A 266 2.35 5.46 -19.45
C SER A 266 3.26 6.65 -19.72
N THR A 267 2.83 7.49 -20.65
CA THR A 267 3.46 8.78 -20.93
C THR A 267 2.79 9.95 -20.21
N VAL A 268 1.72 9.70 -19.45
CA VAL A 268 1.02 10.73 -18.69
C VAL A 268 1.93 11.32 -17.61
N ASN A 269 1.91 12.66 -17.50
CA ASN A 269 2.60 13.36 -16.43
C ASN A 269 1.71 13.37 -15.19
N LEU A 270 2.20 12.78 -14.09
CA LEU A 270 1.49 12.77 -12.81
C LEU A 270 2.35 13.32 -11.67
N PRO A 271 1.72 13.90 -10.65
CA PRO A 271 2.41 14.29 -9.42
C PRO A 271 3.09 13.08 -8.75
N THR A 272 4.26 13.32 -8.17
CA THR A 272 4.97 12.38 -7.29
C THR A 272 4.06 12.04 -6.10
N PRO A 273 3.78 10.75 -5.81
CA PRO A 273 3.03 10.38 -4.62
C PRO A 273 3.66 10.96 -3.35
N LEU A 274 2.85 11.64 -2.54
CA LEU A 274 3.26 12.21 -1.27
C LEU A 274 2.09 12.12 -0.30
N LEU A 275 2.26 11.30 0.74
CA LEU A 275 1.32 11.16 1.84
C LEU A 275 2.00 11.60 3.14
N PRO A 276 1.81 12.86 3.56
CA PRO A 276 2.30 13.32 4.84
C PRO A 276 1.59 12.57 5.98
N GLN A 277 2.35 12.15 7.00
CA GLN A 277 1.82 11.32 8.10
C GLN A 277 1.74 12.08 9.42
N ARG A 278 2.83 12.72 9.83
CA ARG A 278 2.92 13.40 11.13
C ARG A 278 3.83 14.61 11.05
N SER A 279 3.43 15.67 11.74
CA SER A 279 4.20 16.89 11.98
C SER A 279 3.98 17.32 13.42
N THR A 280 4.97 17.03 14.27
CA THR A 280 4.92 17.35 15.69
C THR A 280 6.08 18.25 16.08
N TYR A 281 5.93 19.03 17.14
CA TYR A 281 7.05 19.75 17.74
C TYR A 281 7.23 19.35 19.21
N SER A 282 8.39 19.62 19.77
CA SER A 282 8.61 19.59 21.22
C SER A 282 9.55 20.71 21.64
N ARG A 283 9.37 21.20 22.86
CA ARG A 283 10.18 22.27 23.44
C ARG A 283 10.39 22.01 24.92
N HIS A 284 11.63 22.07 25.37
CA HIS A 284 11.96 22.01 26.79
C HIS A 284 13.18 22.87 27.09
N THR A 285 13.43 23.11 28.38
CA THR A 285 14.64 23.80 28.83
C THR A 285 15.58 22.80 29.50
N GLU A 286 16.78 22.68 28.97
CA GLU A 286 17.83 21.81 29.50
C GLU A 286 18.99 22.67 29.97
N ASN A 287 19.31 22.63 31.27
CA ASN A 287 20.36 23.45 31.89
C ASN A 287 20.23 24.98 31.63
N GLY A 288 19.00 25.47 31.44
CA GLY A 288 18.72 26.87 31.14
C GLY A 288 18.71 27.21 29.64
N ASP A 289 19.10 26.28 28.78
CA ASP A 289 19.03 26.45 27.32
C ASP A 289 17.72 25.91 26.77
N LEU A 290 17.11 26.64 25.83
CA LEU A 290 15.99 26.14 25.06
C LEU A 290 16.46 25.02 24.11
N ARG A 291 15.75 23.89 24.16
CA ARG A 291 15.83 22.79 23.21
C ARG A 291 14.48 22.70 22.51
N ALA A 292 14.48 22.88 21.19
CA ALA A 292 13.29 22.77 20.36
C ALA A 292 13.56 21.85 19.18
N GLN A 293 12.53 21.12 18.77
CA GLN A 293 12.57 20.30 17.57
C GLN A 293 11.20 20.24 16.88
N GLN A 294 11.24 19.95 15.59
CA GLN A 294 10.08 19.64 14.76
C GLN A 294 10.36 18.33 14.04
N ASP A 295 9.48 17.35 14.22
CA ASP A 295 9.60 16.02 13.64
C ASP A 295 8.55 15.83 12.55
N VAL A 296 8.97 15.40 11.37
CA VAL A 296 8.10 15.19 10.21
C VAL A 296 8.26 13.79 9.65
N PHE A 297 7.13 13.15 9.38
CA PHE A 297 7.03 11.81 8.81
C PHE A 297 6.18 11.88 7.55
N ALA A 298 6.61 11.21 6.49
CA ALA A 298 5.86 11.11 5.25
C ALA A 298 6.11 9.76 4.55
N LEU A 299 5.14 9.35 3.74
CA LEU A 299 5.34 8.33 2.71
C LEU A 299 5.49 9.01 1.36
N ALA A 300 6.49 8.60 0.60
CA ALA A 300 6.75 9.03 -0.77
C ALA A 300 7.61 7.95 -1.45
N PRO A 301 7.77 7.95 -2.78
CA PRO A 301 8.64 6.98 -3.45
C PRO A 301 10.03 6.89 -2.79
N PRO A 302 10.65 5.70 -2.73
CA PRO A 302 11.99 5.52 -2.18
C PRO A 302 13.06 6.13 -3.10
N PRO A 303 14.33 6.20 -2.66
CA PRO A 303 15.45 6.61 -3.51
C PRO A 303 15.43 5.92 -4.89
N PRO A 304 15.69 6.65 -5.98
CA PRO A 304 16.36 7.96 -6.02
C PRO A 304 15.43 9.17 -5.89
N ALA A 305 14.16 8.99 -5.50
CA ALA A 305 13.33 10.12 -5.11
C ALA A 305 13.95 10.92 -3.96
N THR A 306 13.51 12.17 -3.81
CA THR A 306 13.92 13.04 -2.71
C THR A 306 12.69 13.60 -2.01
N VAL A 307 12.79 13.80 -0.69
CA VAL A 307 11.81 14.53 0.10
C VAL A 307 12.54 15.60 0.91
N SER A 308 11.99 16.81 0.96
CA SER A 308 12.57 17.93 1.72
C SER A 308 11.49 18.74 2.43
N LEU A 309 11.78 19.20 3.64
CA LEU A 309 11.05 20.23 4.34
C LEU A 309 11.49 21.59 3.81
N THR A 310 10.58 22.29 3.12
CA THR A 310 10.84 23.53 2.39
C THR A 310 10.26 24.77 3.06
N SER A 311 9.52 24.61 4.15
CA SER A 311 9.02 25.71 4.98
C SER A 311 10.07 26.29 5.94
N GLN A 312 11.35 25.98 5.75
CA GLN A 312 12.48 26.51 6.53
C GLN A 312 13.66 26.86 5.64
N SER A 313 14.60 27.65 6.16
CA SER A 313 15.83 28.05 5.45
C SER A 313 17.09 27.71 6.28
N PRO A 314 18.03 26.91 5.74
CA PRO A 314 17.95 26.21 4.46
C PRO A 314 16.90 25.09 4.47
N ASN A 315 16.47 24.66 3.27
CA ASN A 315 15.63 23.47 3.13
C ASN A 315 16.30 22.27 3.81
N LEU A 316 15.52 21.47 4.53
CA LEU A 316 16.00 20.28 5.22
C LEU A 316 15.66 19.03 4.39
N PRO A 317 16.64 18.29 3.85
CA PRO A 317 16.37 16.99 3.23
C PRO A 317 15.95 15.98 4.30
N LEU A 318 14.93 15.18 4.00
CA LEU A 318 14.52 14.06 4.83
C LEU A 318 15.40 12.84 4.54
N THR A 319 15.52 11.95 5.53
CA THR A 319 16.20 10.65 5.41
C THR A 319 15.17 9.55 5.19
N GLU A 320 15.44 8.64 4.26
CA GLU A 320 14.61 7.46 4.01
C GLU A 320 15.11 6.26 4.82
N ALA A 321 14.19 5.50 5.43
CA ALA A 321 14.56 4.53 6.46
C ALA A 321 15.01 3.15 5.92
N ASN A 322 14.38 2.62 4.87
CA ASN A 322 14.43 1.17 4.58
C ASN A 322 14.15 0.79 3.12
N LYS A 323 14.23 1.74 2.19
CA LYS A 323 13.89 1.63 0.77
C LYS A 323 12.43 1.29 0.48
N THR A 324 11.53 1.45 1.45
CA THR A 324 10.08 1.27 1.26
C THR A 324 9.33 2.58 1.18
N GLY A 325 10.03 3.72 1.18
CA GLY A 325 9.41 5.04 0.99
C GLY A 325 8.93 5.69 2.28
N THR A 326 9.47 5.26 3.43
CA THR A 326 9.21 5.91 4.73
C THR A 326 10.28 6.96 4.99
N TRP A 327 9.87 8.23 5.05
CA TRP A 327 10.75 9.39 5.19
C TRP A 327 10.60 10.06 6.55
N TYR A 328 11.71 10.46 7.14
CA TYR A 328 11.80 11.19 8.41
C TYR A 328 12.69 12.42 8.29
N GLY A 329 12.27 13.53 8.90
CA GLY A 329 13.10 14.73 9.07
C GLY A 329 12.94 15.33 10.45
N GLN A 330 14.03 15.86 10.97
CA GLN A 330 14.05 16.62 12.22
C GLN A 330 14.65 18.00 11.98
N SER A 331 13.88 19.04 12.27
CA SER A 331 14.37 20.41 12.36
C SER A 331 14.64 20.77 13.82
N THR A 332 15.73 21.50 14.08
CA THR A 332 16.06 22.02 15.42
C THR A 332 15.54 23.44 15.65
N LEU A 333 14.65 23.93 14.79
CA LEU A 333 14.08 25.27 14.90
C LEU A 333 13.04 25.35 16.02
N ASP A 334 13.06 26.44 16.78
CA ASP A 334 11.98 26.80 17.70
C ASP A 334 10.82 27.43 16.90
N PRO A 335 9.65 26.77 16.79
CA PRO A 335 8.52 27.31 16.04
C PRO A 335 7.80 28.43 16.79
N THR A 336 7.42 29.47 16.05
CA THR A 336 6.32 30.36 16.45
C THR A 336 5.00 29.70 16.07
N LEU A 337 4.11 29.45 17.03
CA LEU A 337 2.86 28.72 16.83
C LEU A 337 1.66 29.69 16.68
N PRO A 338 0.64 29.37 15.86
CA PRO A 338 0.53 28.16 15.03
C PRO A 338 1.43 28.20 13.79
N ALA A 339 1.96 27.04 13.40
CA ALA A 339 2.81 26.91 12.21
C ALA A 339 2.29 25.84 11.26
N THR A 340 2.62 25.98 9.98
CA THR A 340 2.39 24.97 8.94
C THR A 340 3.73 24.62 8.32
N LEU A 341 4.02 23.32 8.25
CA LEU A 341 5.19 22.78 7.56
C LEU A 341 4.82 22.45 6.12
N THR A 342 5.76 22.66 5.20
CA THR A 342 5.60 22.32 3.78
C THR A 342 6.66 21.30 3.39
N LEU A 343 6.21 20.13 2.95
CA LEU A 343 7.06 19.11 2.35
C LEU A 343 7.03 19.24 0.83
N SER A 344 8.14 18.87 0.20
CA SER A 344 8.27 18.68 -1.25
C SER A 344 8.84 17.30 -1.52
N ALA A 345 8.20 16.52 -2.38
CA ALA A 345 8.70 15.24 -2.89
C ALA A 345 8.91 15.32 -4.40
N ASP A 346 10.01 14.73 -4.88
CA ASP A 346 10.36 14.69 -6.29
C ASP A 346 10.95 13.31 -6.65
N ASN A 347 10.32 12.63 -7.61
CA ASN A 347 10.75 11.35 -8.14
C ASN A 347 11.10 11.40 -9.65
N SER A 348 11.30 12.60 -10.21
CA SER A 348 11.61 12.82 -11.62
C SER A 348 12.90 12.13 -12.08
N LEU A 349 13.85 11.89 -11.17
CA LEU A 349 15.08 11.13 -11.46
C LEU A 349 14.82 9.65 -11.78
N ALA A 350 13.84 9.02 -11.13
CA ALA A 350 13.46 7.64 -11.43
C ALA A 350 12.44 7.55 -12.55
N ILE A 351 11.55 8.53 -12.64
CA ILE A 351 10.38 8.54 -13.53
C ILE A 351 10.29 9.94 -14.16
N PRO A 352 10.80 10.14 -15.38
CA PRO A 352 10.83 11.47 -16.01
C PRO A 352 9.48 12.16 -16.17
N THR A 353 8.38 11.40 -16.21
CA THR A 353 7.01 11.93 -16.26
C THR A 353 6.44 12.32 -14.89
N SER A 354 7.13 11.99 -13.79
CA SER A 354 6.74 12.36 -12.43
C SER A 354 7.09 13.83 -12.15
N THR A 355 6.12 14.61 -11.70
CA THR A 355 6.34 16.02 -11.33
C THR A 355 6.47 16.19 -9.81
N ALA A 356 7.28 17.15 -9.38
CA ALA A 356 7.44 17.44 -7.95
C ALA A 356 6.09 17.82 -7.33
N THR A 357 5.85 17.36 -6.11
CA THR A 357 4.58 17.56 -5.38
C THR A 357 4.86 18.13 -4.02
N THR A 358 4.04 19.09 -3.59
CA THR A 358 4.12 19.67 -2.24
C THR A 358 2.90 19.33 -1.42
N ALA A 359 3.09 19.25 -0.11
CA ALA A 359 2.01 19.04 0.83
C ALA A 359 2.24 19.85 2.10
N ASN A 360 1.14 20.38 2.65
CA ASN A 360 1.15 21.18 3.86
C ASN A 360 0.63 20.37 5.05
N LEU A 361 1.28 20.54 6.18
CA LEU A 361 0.97 19.85 7.42
C LEU A 361 0.94 20.86 8.58
N PRO A 362 -0.15 20.95 9.36
CA PRO A 362 -0.13 21.77 10.57
C PRO A 362 0.91 21.22 11.55
N LEU A 363 1.76 22.08 12.10
CA LEU A 363 2.69 21.68 13.15
C LEU A 363 1.92 21.58 14.47
N THR A 364 1.82 20.37 15.00
CA THR A 364 0.96 20.08 16.15
C THR A 364 1.73 19.65 17.39
N ASP A 365 1.14 19.84 18.55
CA ASP A 365 1.66 19.32 19.82
C ASP A 365 1.71 17.78 19.81
N LEU A 366 2.60 17.17 20.60
CA LEU A 366 2.57 15.75 20.85
C LEU A 366 2.01 15.53 22.27
N VAL A 367 0.75 15.14 22.32
CA VAL A 367 0.06 14.81 23.58
C VAL A 367 0.32 13.35 23.92
N THR A 368 0.47 13.03 25.20
CA THR A 368 0.56 11.65 25.70
C THR A 368 -0.27 11.50 26.95
N ILE A 369 -1.23 10.58 26.95
CA ILE A 369 -2.00 10.19 28.13
C ILE A 369 -1.18 9.12 28.88
N THR A 370 -0.82 9.41 30.12
CA THR A 370 -0.08 8.47 30.97
C THR A 370 -0.97 7.78 31.99
N ARG A 371 -2.20 8.28 32.19
CA ARG A 371 -3.19 7.68 33.06
C ARG A 371 -4.60 7.96 32.57
N ALA A 372 -5.41 6.91 32.45
CA ALA A 372 -6.85 6.98 32.19
C ALA A 372 -7.57 5.94 33.05
N GLU A 373 -7.99 6.32 34.26
CA GLU A 373 -8.56 5.40 35.23
C GLU A 373 -9.93 5.85 35.74
N TYR A 374 -10.88 4.94 35.81
CA TYR A 374 -12.19 5.18 36.40
C TYR A 374 -12.42 4.28 37.63
N SER A 375 -12.67 4.91 38.79
CA SER A 375 -13.02 4.21 40.01
C SER A 375 -14.50 3.83 40.02
N LEU A 376 -14.79 2.52 40.12
CA LEU A 376 -16.15 2.00 40.21
C LEU A 376 -16.81 2.32 41.56
N SER A 377 -16.02 2.37 42.64
CA SER A 377 -16.51 2.69 43.98
C SER A 377 -16.92 4.15 44.15
N SER A 378 -16.21 5.10 43.52
CA SER A 378 -16.50 6.54 43.64
C SER A 378 -17.13 7.19 42.41
N GLY A 379 -17.18 6.49 41.27
CA GLY A 379 -17.65 7.03 40.00
C GLY A 379 -16.75 8.14 39.43
N GLN A 380 -15.45 8.15 39.79
CA GLN A 380 -14.52 9.22 39.44
C GLN A 380 -13.57 8.77 38.33
N LEU A 381 -13.45 9.58 37.29
CA LEU A 381 -12.41 9.47 36.27
C LEU A 381 -11.20 10.33 36.65
N THR A 382 -10.01 9.76 36.60
CA THR A 382 -8.73 10.45 36.71
C THR A 382 -7.95 10.32 35.41
N LEU A 383 -7.65 11.46 34.79
CA LEU A 383 -6.84 11.56 33.59
C LEU A 383 -5.56 12.35 33.87
N VAL A 384 -4.43 11.84 33.37
CA VAL A 384 -3.15 12.56 33.34
C VAL A 384 -2.62 12.51 31.92
N ALA A 385 -2.36 13.68 31.34
CA ALA A 385 -1.76 13.81 30.03
C ALA A 385 -0.67 14.87 30.02
N SER A 386 0.28 14.75 29.10
CA SER A 386 1.39 15.69 28.93
C SER A 386 1.45 16.25 27.52
N SER A 387 1.82 17.52 27.40
CA SER A 387 2.20 18.20 26.15
C SER A 387 3.71 18.04 25.93
N SER A 388 4.16 17.99 24.69
CA SER A 388 5.59 18.04 24.35
C SER A 388 6.15 19.46 24.36
N ASP A 389 5.29 20.47 24.47
CA ASP A 389 5.63 21.86 24.77
C ASP A 389 5.71 22.06 26.30
N GLU A 390 6.91 22.01 26.86
CA GLU A 390 7.18 22.28 28.27
C GLU A 390 7.47 23.77 28.54
N THR A 391 7.72 24.55 27.50
CA THR A 391 8.09 25.97 27.63
C THR A 391 6.88 26.88 27.59
N SER A 392 5.83 26.52 26.84
CA SER A 392 4.53 27.19 26.87
C SER A 392 3.37 26.19 26.77
N PRO A 393 3.14 25.37 27.82
CA PRO A 393 2.18 24.28 27.77
C PRO A 393 0.75 24.72 27.40
N PRO A 394 0.20 24.26 26.26
CA PRO A 394 -1.13 24.63 25.81
C PRO A 394 -2.23 24.09 26.75
N PRO A 395 -3.41 24.73 26.82
CA PRO A 395 -4.58 24.12 27.42
C PRO A 395 -4.93 22.77 26.76
N MET A 396 -5.55 21.88 27.55
CA MET A 396 -5.98 20.56 27.09
C MET A 396 -7.42 20.27 27.49
N VAL A 397 -8.13 19.58 26.60
CA VAL A 397 -9.54 19.18 26.79
C VAL A 397 -9.68 17.68 26.61
N ALA A 398 -10.36 17.03 27.55
CA ALA A 398 -10.74 15.63 27.48
C ALA A 398 -12.16 15.46 26.93
N ARG A 399 -12.31 14.45 26.07
CA ARG A 399 -13.58 13.97 25.53
C ARG A 399 -13.66 12.45 25.67
N THR A 400 -14.86 11.90 25.61
CA THR A 400 -15.07 10.47 25.44
C THR A 400 -14.67 10.04 24.03
N GLY A 401 -14.50 8.73 23.80
CA GLY A 401 -14.20 8.19 22.47
C GLY A 401 -15.23 8.49 21.38
N ASN A 402 -16.47 8.89 21.74
CA ASN A 402 -17.49 9.36 20.81
C ASN A 402 -17.61 10.90 20.73
N GLY A 403 -16.67 11.64 21.34
CA GLY A 403 -16.54 13.08 21.22
C GLY A 403 -17.28 13.93 22.25
N ALA A 404 -18.00 13.33 23.21
CA ALA A 404 -18.68 14.07 24.27
C ALA A 404 -17.67 14.71 25.21
N LEU A 405 -17.91 15.97 25.60
CA LEU A 405 -17.01 16.72 26.47
C LEU A 405 -16.99 16.12 27.88
N ILE A 406 -15.78 15.86 28.41
CA ILE A 406 -15.56 15.45 29.80
C ILE A 406 -15.14 16.67 30.63
N GLY A 407 -14.16 17.44 30.16
CA GLY A 407 -13.68 18.64 30.84
C GLY A 407 -12.28 19.05 30.44
N SER A 408 -11.82 20.21 30.92
CA SER A 408 -10.45 20.69 30.71
C SER A 408 -9.50 20.10 31.74
N LEU A 409 -8.29 19.73 31.32
CA LEU A 409 -7.24 19.32 32.24
C LEU A 409 -6.59 20.57 32.86
N SER A 410 -6.25 20.48 34.14
CA SER A 410 -5.67 21.56 34.94
C SER A 410 -4.21 21.29 35.27
N GLY A 411 -3.41 22.36 35.43
CA GLY A 411 -1.99 22.29 35.72
C GLY A 411 -1.21 23.39 34.98
N ASP A 412 -0.20 23.94 35.65
CA ASP A 412 0.63 25.04 35.14
C ASP A 412 1.80 24.55 34.24
N GLY A 413 2.14 23.26 34.34
CA GLY A 413 3.21 22.63 33.55
C GLY A 413 2.71 21.86 32.33
N ALA A 414 3.64 21.17 31.66
CA ALA A 414 3.36 20.27 30.55
C ALA A 414 2.40 19.14 30.91
N VAL A 415 2.54 18.60 32.13
CA VAL A 415 1.66 17.56 32.68
C VAL A 415 0.41 18.22 33.27
N LYS A 416 -0.76 17.79 32.80
CA LYS A 416 -2.06 18.27 33.23
C LYS A 416 -2.92 17.12 33.72
N THR A 417 -3.76 17.40 34.70
CA THR A 417 -4.62 16.41 35.35
C THR A 417 -6.08 16.86 35.33
N LEU A 418 -6.99 15.91 35.09
CA LEU A 418 -8.42 16.06 35.30
C LEU A 418 -8.89 14.97 36.25
N SER A 419 -9.60 15.36 37.31
CA SER A 419 -10.34 14.44 38.16
C SER A 419 -11.79 14.90 38.19
N THR A 420 -12.71 14.08 37.70
CA THR A 420 -14.13 14.45 37.57
C THR A 420 -15.05 13.26 37.81
N GLY A 421 -16.22 13.52 38.37
CA GLY A 421 -17.27 12.51 38.51
C GLY A 421 -17.96 12.28 37.17
N LEU A 422 -18.04 11.02 36.73
CA LEU A 422 -18.80 10.61 35.55
C LEU A 422 -19.79 9.51 35.96
N SER A 423 -21.07 9.72 35.67
CA SER A 423 -22.17 8.83 36.05
C SER A 423 -23.16 8.71 34.89
N PRO A 424 -23.85 7.56 34.69
CA PRO A 424 -23.83 6.35 35.52
C PRO A 424 -22.82 5.28 35.10
N ILE A 425 -22.13 5.45 33.97
CA ILE A 425 -21.22 4.44 33.42
C ILE A 425 -19.86 5.06 33.04
N PRO A 426 -18.75 4.32 33.20
CA PRO A 426 -17.46 4.75 32.70
C PRO A 426 -17.45 4.87 31.18
N PRO A 427 -16.73 5.84 30.60
CA PRO A 427 -16.42 5.81 29.18
C PRO A 427 -15.44 4.66 28.89
N ALA A 428 -15.58 4.00 27.73
CA ALA A 428 -14.66 2.95 27.31
C ALA A 428 -13.29 3.51 26.91
N LYS A 429 -13.29 4.69 26.28
CA LYS A 429 -12.11 5.42 25.80
C LYS A 429 -12.20 6.89 26.16
N VAL A 430 -11.04 7.49 26.36
CA VAL A 430 -10.87 8.94 26.47
C VAL A 430 -9.97 9.44 25.37
N HIS A 431 -10.20 10.69 24.97
CA HIS A 431 -9.45 11.40 23.96
C HIS A 431 -9.06 12.76 24.53
N VAL A 432 -7.78 13.09 24.56
CA VAL A 432 -7.28 14.38 25.05
C VAL A 432 -6.71 15.15 23.87
N THR A 433 -7.17 16.39 23.68
CA THR A 433 -6.70 17.31 22.64
C THR A 433 -6.07 18.55 23.26
N SER A 434 -4.95 19.00 22.70
CA SER A 434 -4.25 20.25 22.99
C SER A 434 -4.75 21.38 22.09
N ASP A 435 -4.76 22.61 22.58
CA ASP A 435 -5.09 23.81 21.78
C ASP A 435 -4.11 24.03 20.61
N ASN A 436 -2.91 23.45 20.68
CA ASN A 436 -1.94 23.41 19.58
C ASN A 436 -2.13 22.18 18.67
N GLY A 437 -3.32 21.57 18.66
CA GLY A 437 -3.77 20.56 17.70
C GLY A 437 -3.37 19.11 17.99
N GLY A 438 -2.42 18.88 18.91
CA GLY A 438 -2.00 17.54 19.31
C GLY A 438 -3.10 16.75 20.02
N SER A 439 -3.08 15.42 19.90
CA SER A 439 -4.04 14.59 20.63
C SER A 439 -3.54 13.17 20.90
N ASP A 440 -4.16 12.54 21.90
CA ASP A 440 -3.94 11.13 22.22
C ASP A 440 -5.24 10.47 22.69
N SER A 441 -5.33 9.14 22.58
CA SER A 441 -6.50 8.37 23.00
C SER A 441 -6.12 7.09 23.71
N GLU A 442 -6.75 6.83 24.85
CA GLU A 442 -6.48 5.64 25.66
C GLU A 442 -7.78 4.92 26.06
N ASP A 443 -7.67 3.60 26.19
CA ASP A 443 -8.71 2.80 26.86
C ASP A 443 -8.74 3.17 28.35
N VAL A 444 -9.94 3.23 28.92
CA VAL A 444 -10.12 3.56 30.33
C VAL A 444 -9.98 2.31 31.18
N VAL A 445 -9.00 2.32 32.07
CA VAL A 445 -8.80 1.25 33.05
C VAL A 445 -9.83 1.39 34.17
N LEU A 446 -10.62 0.34 34.39
CA LEU A 446 -11.58 0.30 35.48
C LEU A 446 -10.87 -0.18 36.75
N VAL A 447 -10.89 0.64 37.80
CA VAL A 447 -10.30 0.32 39.10
C VAL A 447 -11.39 0.15 40.17
N PRO A 448 -11.22 -0.78 41.13
CA PRO A 448 -12.21 -1.05 42.19
C PRO A 448 -12.57 0.18 43.04
#